data_AF-A0A1D2RHQ0-F1
#
_entry.id   AF-A0A1D2RHQ0-F1
#
_cell.length_a   1.000
_cell.length_b   1.000
_cell.length_c   1.000
_cell.angle_alpha   90.00
_cell.angle_beta   90.00
_cell.angle_gamma   90.00
#
_symmetry.space_group_name_H-M   'P 1'
#
loop_
_entity.id
_entity.type
_entity.pdbx_description
1 polymer ?
#
loop_
_entity_poly.entity_id
_entity_poly.type
_entity_poly.pdbx_seq_one_letter_code
_entity_poly.pdbx_strand_id
1 'polypeptide(L)'
;MNSVMEIQGPKYGNTEFDGFKGIPWDFKAHAINTSSHQIIVNDSEATANAIKQFGCVGLILAMGKVKYNDDERTFQKWHEELKGGKSKYELERIKRGAWSRLRKVEFKLEQISFIIIDDSILVKCGSFQRDFRNSNGTPRREKVLLDLEKLDEEIVFFLDFNLS
;
A
#
# COMPACT_ATOMS: atom_id res chain seq x y z
N MET A 1 25.57 -15.99 6.59
CA MET A 1 24.36 -15.28 6.11
C MET A 1 24.02 -14.20 7.11
N ASN A 2 23.72 -12.99 6.65
CA ASN A 2 23.25 -11.91 7.54
C ASN A 2 21.95 -12.36 8.22
N SER A 3 21.89 -12.28 9.55
CA SER A 3 20.69 -12.64 10.32
C SER A 3 19.61 -11.54 10.26
N VAL A 4 19.99 -10.35 9.81
CA VAL A 4 19.18 -9.12 9.80
C VAL A 4 18.74 -8.81 8.37
N MET A 5 17.53 -8.26 8.22
CA MET A 5 17.00 -7.81 6.93
C MET A 5 17.76 -6.58 6.43
N GLU A 6 18.08 -6.56 5.14
CA GLU A 6 18.63 -5.38 4.48
C GLU A 6 17.49 -4.42 4.12
N ILE A 7 17.67 -3.14 4.41
CA ILE A 7 16.72 -2.08 4.05
C ILE A 7 17.09 -1.56 2.67
N GLN A 8 16.07 -1.33 1.83
CA GLN A 8 16.17 -1.22 0.37
C GLN A 8 16.52 -2.58 -0.25
N GLY A 9 15.49 -3.22 -0.79
CA GLY A 9 15.61 -4.49 -1.50
C GLY A 9 15.93 -4.31 -2.98
N PRO A 10 15.78 -5.37 -3.79
CA PRO A 10 16.04 -5.29 -5.22
C PRO A 10 15.10 -4.30 -5.90
N LYS A 11 15.60 -3.68 -6.96
CA LYS A 11 14.91 -2.67 -7.75
C LYS A 11 14.62 -3.18 -9.15
N TYR A 12 13.39 -2.96 -9.62
CA TYR A 12 12.93 -3.28 -10.97
C TYR A 12 12.34 -2.04 -11.62
N GLY A 13 13.04 -1.52 -12.63
CA GLY A 13 12.71 -0.22 -13.20
C GLY A 13 12.75 0.89 -12.14
N ASN A 14 11.60 1.49 -11.87
CA ASN A 14 11.45 2.58 -10.89
C ASN A 14 10.87 2.11 -9.54
N THR A 15 10.59 0.82 -9.38
CA THR A 15 10.04 0.25 -8.14
C THR A 15 11.13 -0.47 -7.38
N GLU A 16 11.30 -0.13 -6.11
CA GLU A 16 12.26 -0.72 -5.19
C GLU A 16 11.49 -1.30 -4.00
N PHE A 17 11.84 -2.52 -3.60
CA PHE A 17 11.24 -3.15 -2.42
C PHE A 17 11.81 -2.51 -1.15
N ASP A 18 11.01 -2.46 -0.09
CA ASP A 18 11.41 -1.79 1.16
C ASP A 18 12.53 -2.53 1.89
N GLY A 19 12.64 -3.85 1.71
CA GLY A 19 13.74 -4.64 2.26
C GLY A 19 14.00 -5.96 1.54
N PHE A 20 15.07 -6.64 1.95
CA PHE A 20 15.47 -7.94 1.43
C PHE A 20 15.99 -8.86 2.54
N LYS A 21 15.46 -10.09 2.56
CA LYS A 21 15.96 -11.18 3.42
C LYS A 21 15.57 -12.51 2.81
N GLY A 22 16.46 -13.09 2.00
CA GLY A 22 16.20 -14.28 1.20
C GLY A 22 15.26 -14.01 0.01
N ILE A 23 14.17 -13.29 0.27
CA ILE A 23 13.21 -12.78 -0.70
C ILE A 23 13.03 -11.25 -0.53
N PRO A 24 12.52 -10.55 -1.55
CA PRO A 24 12.15 -9.13 -1.45
C PRO A 24 10.93 -8.94 -0.55
N TRP A 25 10.91 -7.86 0.24
CA TRP A 25 9.80 -7.51 1.13
C TRP A 25 9.27 -6.11 0.87
N ASP A 26 7.94 -5.98 0.82
CA ASP A 26 7.23 -4.70 0.75
C ASP A 26 6.53 -4.42 2.08
N PHE A 27 6.54 -3.17 2.54
CA PHE A 27 5.91 -2.77 3.80
C PHE A 27 4.69 -1.91 3.52
N LYS A 28 3.55 -2.25 4.12
CA LYS A 28 2.29 -1.52 3.93
C LYS A 28 1.51 -1.40 5.23
N ALA A 29 0.64 -0.39 5.27
CA ALA A 29 -0.31 -0.18 6.35
C ALA A 29 -1.74 -0.13 5.81
N HIS A 30 -2.63 -0.90 6.42
CA HIS A 30 -4.04 -0.99 6.05
C HIS A 30 -4.96 -0.58 7.21
N ALA A 31 -6.00 0.18 6.88
CA ALA A 31 -7.02 0.55 7.86
C ALA A 31 -8.10 -0.52 7.88
N ILE A 32 -8.37 -1.13 9.03
CA ILE A 32 -9.34 -2.23 9.12
C ILE A 32 -10.77 -1.75 9.37
N ASN A 33 -10.97 -0.54 9.88
CA ASN A 33 -12.29 0.08 10.05
C ASN A 33 -12.76 0.78 8.76
N THR A 34 -12.65 0.07 7.63
CA THR A 34 -13.11 0.50 6.31
C THR A 34 -13.88 -0.63 5.64
N SER A 35 -14.68 -0.34 4.63
CA SER A 35 -15.53 -1.32 3.94
C SER A 35 -14.79 -2.13 2.88
N SER A 36 -13.47 -1.97 2.75
CA SER A 36 -12.67 -2.62 1.71
C SER A 36 -11.55 -3.44 2.34
N HIS A 37 -11.51 -4.71 1.95
CA HIS A 37 -10.48 -5.67 2.31
C HIS A 37 -9.38 -5.78 1.25
N GLN A 38 -9.42 -4.88 0.25
CA GLN A 38 -8.46 -4.83 -0.83
C GLN A 38 -7.29 -3.89 -0.51
N ILE A 39 -6.08 -4.36 -0.79
CA ILE A 39 -4.83 -3.66 -0.49
C ILE A 39 -4.07 -3.46 -1.78
N ILE A 40 -3.74 -2.19 -2.03
CA ILE A 40 -2.90 -1.81 -3.15
C ILE A 40 -1.44 -1.96 -2.70
N VAL A 41 -0.71 -2.88 -3.31
CA VAL A 41 0.71 -3.12 -3.01
C VAL A 41 1.60 -2.49 -4.10
N ASN A 42 2.74 -3.09 -4.40
CA ASN A 42 3.67 -2.61 -5.42
C ASN A 42 3.19 -2.77 -6.86
N ASP A 43 3.98 -2.20 -7.76
CA ASP A 43 3.87 -2.31 -9.21
C ASP A 43 3.76 -3.78 -9.67
N SER A 44 2.82 -4.08 -10.55
CA SER A 44 2.55 -5.46 -10.99
C SER A 44 3.74 -6.07 -11.72
N GLU A 45 4.39 -5.31 -12.60
CA GLU A 45 5.54 -5.77 -13.39
C GLU A 45 6.74 -6.05 -12.50
N ALA A 46 7.08 -5.13 -11.59
CA ALA A 46 8.16 -5.31 -10.62
C ALA A 46 7.90 -6.52 -9.71
N THR A 47 6.66 -6.71 -9.27
CA THR A 47 6.26 -7.85 -8.42
C THR A 47 6.42 -9.17 -9.18
N ALA A 48 5.92 -9.26 -10.41
CA ALA A 48 6.07 -10.46 -11.24
C ALA A 48 7.55 -10.79 -11.53
N ASN A 49 8.37 -9.79 -11.84
CA ASN A 49 9.80 -9.98 -12.08
C ASN A 49 10.53 -10.47 -10.82
N ALA A 50 10.18 -9.92 -9.65
CA ALA A 50 10.72 -10.36 -8.38
C ALA A 50 10.35 -11.80 -8.05
N ILE A 51 9.09 -12.18 -8.25
CA ILE A 51 8.62 -13.57 -8.09
C ILE A 51 9.35 -14.50 -9.05
N LYS A 52 9.52 -14.11 -10.31
CA LYS A 52 10.28 -14.90 -11.30
C LYS A 52 11.74 -15.13 -10.87
N GLN A 53 12.36 -14.14 -10.23
CA GLN A 53 13.76 -14.22 -9.81
C GLN A 53 13.95 -14.97 -8.48
N PHE A 54 13.06 -14.76 -7.51
CA PHE A 54 13.22 -15.24 -6.13
C PHE A 54 12.23 -16.34 -5.72
N GLY A 55 11.31 -16.72 -6.61
CA GLY A 55 10.23 -17.67 -6.36
C GLY A 55 9.00 -17.02 -5.71
N CYS A 56 9.19 -16.04 -4.84
CA CYS A 56 8.11 -15.27 -4.22
C CYS A 56 8.59 -13.89 -3.75
N VAL A 57 7.65 -13.06 -3.31
CA VAL A 57 7.90 -11.84 -2.53
C VAL A 57 7.13 -11.88 -1.22
N GLY A 58 7.61 -11.14 -0.23
CA GLY A 58 6.95 -10.97 1.04
C GLY A 58 6.26 -9.61 1.16
N LEU A 59 5.18 -9.57 1.93
CA LEU A 59 4.49 -8.35 2.34
C LEU A 59 4.42 -8.33 3.87
N ILE A 60 4.95 -7.28 4.49
CA ILE A 60 4.73 -6.97 5.90
C ILE A 60 3.61 -5.95 5.98
N LEU A 61 2.47 -6.37 6.50
CA LEU A 61 1.24 -5.58 6.54
C LEU A 61 0.88 -5.20 7.97
N ALA A 62 1.03 -3.92 8.30
CA ALA A 62 0.50 -3.35 9.53
C ALA A 62 -1.01 -3.08 9.37
N MET A 63 -1.83 -3.66 10.24
CA MET A 63 -3.27 -3.50 10.24
C MET A 63 -3.71 -2.81 11.52
N GLY A 64 -4.60 -1.83 11.40
CA GLY A 64 -5.01 -1.03 12.55
C GLY A 64 -6.23 -0.18 12.29
N LYS A 65 -6.84 0.30 13.37
CA LYS A 65 -7.95 1.25 13.32
C LYS A 65 -7.42 2.65 13.08
N VAL A 66 -8.11 3.41 12.25
CA VAL A 66 -7.76 4.80 11.98
C VAL A 66 -8.84 5.76 12.44
N LYS A 67 -8.40 6.88 13.01
CA LYS A 67 -9.26 8.04 13.18
C LYS A 67 -9.12 8.91 11.94
N TYR A 68 -10.25 9.24 11.31
CA TYR A 68 -10.28 10.20 10.22
C TYR A 68 -10.42 11.62 10.78
N ASN A 69 -10.05 12.58 9.95
CA ASN A 69 -10.18 14.00 10.26
C ASN A 69 -11.64 14.37 10.57
N ASP A 70 -11.82 15.44 11.33
CA ASP A 70 -13.13 15.98 11.69
C ASP A 70 -13.94 16.50 10.49
N ASP A 71 -15.24 16.71 10.72
CA ASP A 71 -16.18 17.19 9.70
C ASP A 71 -15.83 18.60 9.19
N GLU A 72 -15.27 19.43 10.06
CA GLU A 72 -14.76 20.76 9.72
C GLU A 72 -13.45 20.74 8.91
N ARG A 73 -12.85 19.56 8.79
CA ARG A 73 -11.61 19.27 8.09
C ARG A 73 -10.43 20.11 8.57
N THR A 74 -10.32 20.36 9.88
CA THR A 74 -9.30 21.20 10.51
C THR A 74 -7.88 20.71 10.20
N PHE A 75 -7.60 19.41 10.36
CA PHE A 75 -6.28 18.85 10.02
C PHE A 75 -5.95 19.00 8.53
N GLN A 76 -6.93 18.80 7.65
CA GLN A 76 -6.73 18.97 6.22
C GLN A 76 -6.40 20.44 5.88
N LYS A 77 -7.10 21.42 6.48
CA LYS A 77 -6.82 22.85 6.28
C LYS A 77 -5.41 23.20 6.75
N TRP A 78 -5.05 22.80 7.97
CA TRP A 78 -3.71 22.98 8.51
C TRP A 78 -2.62 22.35 7.62
N HIS A 79 -2.83 21.12 7.16
CA HIS A 79 -1.89 20.44 6.27
C HIS A 79 -1.81 21.07 4.87
N GLU A 80 -2.91 21.64 4.37
CA GLU A 80 -2.91 22.39 3.11
C GLU A 80 -2.13 23.71 3.24
N GLU A 81 -2.27 24.43 4.35
CA GLU A 81 -1.48 25.63 4.66
C GLU A 81 0.01 25.30 4.76
N LEU A 82 0.37 24.23 5.48
CA LEU A 82 1.75 23.75 5.61
C LEU A 82 2.38 23.42 4.25
N LYS A 83 1.59 22.90 3.30
CA LYS A 83 2.05 22.60 1.93
C LYS A 83 2.18 23.84 1.02
N GLY A 84 1.83 25.03 1.50
CA GLY A 84 1.82 26.25 0.70
C GLY A 84 0.54 26.47 -0.11
N GLY A 85 -0.58 25.87 0.32
CA GLY A 85 -1.89 26.01 -0.31
C GLY A 85 -2.23 24.92 -1.32
N LYS A 86 -3.31 25.14 -2.07
CA LYS A 86 -3.85 24.16 -3.02
C LYS A 86 -3.02 24.15 -4.30
N SER A 87 -2.65 22.94 -4.75
CA SER A 87 -2.03 22.73 -6.06
C SER A 87 -3.02 22.98 -7.21
N LYS A 88 -2.50 23.22 -8.42
CA LYS A 88 -3.31 23.29 -9.65
C LYS A 88 -4.23 22.07 -9.82
N TYR A 89 -3.72 20.88 -9.50
CA TYR A 89 -4.50 19.63 -9.53
C TYR A 89 -5.69 19.66 -8.54
N GLU A 90 -5.48 20.19 -7.34
CA GLU A 90 -6.54 20.30 -6.34
C GLU A 90 -7.61 21.32 -6.74
N LEU A 91 -7.22 22.44 -7.36
CA LEU A 91 -8.14 23.43 -7.89
C LEU A 91 -9.01 22.84 -9.02
N GLU A 92 -8.41 22.16 -9.98
CA GLU A 92 -9.16 21.49 -11.06
C GLU A 92 -10.08 20.39 -10.52
N ARG A 93 -9.64 19.66 -9.48
CA ARG A 93 -10.46 18.65 -8.80
C ARG A 93 -11.69 19.27 -8.11
N ILE A 94 -11.55 20.47 -7.54
CA ILE A 94 -12.66 21.21 -6.92
C ILE A 94 -13.61 21.73 -8.00
N LYS A 95 -13.09 22.27 -9.11
CA LYS A 95 -13.90 22.76 -10.24
C LYS A 95 -14.81 21.67 -10.82
N ARG A 96 -14.34 20.42 -10.89
CA ARG A 96 -15.16 19.26 -11.32
C ARG A 96 -16.11 18.71 -10.24
N GLY A 97 -16.22 19.35 -9.08
CA GLY A 97 -17.10 18.92 -7.99
C GLY A 97 -16.66 17.65 -7.25
N ALA A 98 -15.42 17.18 -7.46
CA ALA A 98 -14.96 15.93 -6.82
C ALA A 98 -14.52 16.19 -5.37
N TRP A 99 -15.10 15.47 -4.43
CA TRP A 99 -14.77 15.58 -3.00
C TRP A 99 -13.36 15.07 -2.70
N SER A 100 -12.67 15.67 -1.71
CA SER A 100 -11.39 15.11 -1.27
C SER A 100 -11.65 14.03 -0.24
N ARG A 101 -10.85 12.97 -0.33
CA ARG A 101 -10.77 11.94 0.70
C ARG A 101 -10.40 12.58 2.03
N LEU A 102 -11.01 12.11 3.11
CA LEU A 102 -10.62 12.48 4.46
C LEU A 102 -9.19 12.00 4.74
N ARG A 103 -8.48 12.76 5.58
CA ARG A 103 -7.13 12.40 6.02
C ARG A 103 -7.23 11.55 7.28
N LYS A 104 -6.35 10.56 7.41
CA LYS A 104 -6.17 9.81 8.65
C LYS A 104 -5.32 10.67 9.59
N VAL A 105 -5.76 10.82 10.83
CA VAL A 105 -5.06 11.63 11.86
C VAL A 105 -4.43 10.77 12.94
N GLU A 106 -4.87 9.52 13.07
CA GLU A 106 -4.37 8.55 14.04
C GLU A 106 -4.42 7.14 13.44
N PHE A 107 -3.46 6.30 13.81
CA PHE A 107 -3.43 4.88 13.46
C PHE A 107 -3.12 4.07 14.73
N LYS A 108 -4.12 3.34 15.24
CA LYS A 108 -3.95 2.39 16.33
C LYS A 108 -3.62 1.03 15.72
N LEU A 109 -2.35 0.61 15.82
CA LEU A 109 -1.89 -0.69 15.37
C LEU A 109 -2.60 -1.79 16.17
N GLU A 110 -3.15 -2.77 15.47
CA GLU A 110 -3.82 -3.94 16.08
C GLU A 110 -3.12 -5.24 15.70
N GLN A 111 -2.57 -5.34 14.49
CA GLN A 111 -1.90 -6.55 14.01
C GLN A 111 -0.77 -6.22 13.02
N ILE A 112 0.26 -7.06 12.96
CA ILE A 112 1.20 -7.11 11.84
C ILE A 112 1.14 -8.50 11.22
N SER A 113 0.84 -8.59 9.92
CA SER A 113 0.82 -9.85 9.17
C SER A 113 2.00 -9.95 8.20
N PHE A 114 2.55 -11.15 8.07
CA PHE A 114 3.57 -11.50 7.10
C PHE A 114 2.92 -12.41 6.06
N ILE A 115 2.90 -11.95 4.82
CA ILE A 115 2.18 -12.62 3.72
C ILE A 115 3.19 -12.95 2.62
N ILE A 116 3.16 -14.18 2.12
CA ILE A 116 3.96 -14.58 0.96
C ILE A 116 3.11 -14.52 -0.30
N ILE A 117 3.64 -13.91 -1.35
CA ILE A 117 3.00 -13.79 -2.64
C ILE A 117 3.91 -14.45 -3.67
N ASP A 118 3.48 -15.60 -4.17
CA ASP A 118 4.07 -16.28 -5.32
C ASP A 118 3.20 -16.13 -6.56
N ASP A 119 3.56 -16.82 -7.65
CA ASP A 119 2.82 -16.74 -8.92
C ASP A 119 1.36 -17.21 -8.77
N SER A 120 1.11 -18.23 -7.95
CA SER A 120 -0.24 -18.77 -7.71
C SER A 120 -1.15 -17.76 -7.01
N ILE A 121 -0.58 -16.92 -6.14
CA ILE A 121 -1.29 -15.85 -5.44
C ILE A 121 -1.42 -14.62 -6.32
N LEU A 122 -0.37 -14.27 -7.06
CA LEU A 122 -0.37 -13.11 -7.95
C LEU A 122 -1.48 -13.21 -9.01
N VAL A 123 -1.74 -14.40 -9.56
CA VAL A 123 -2.81 -14.63 -10.54
C VAL A 123 -4.22 -14.42 -9.96
N LYS A 124 -4.40 -14.62 -8.64
CA LYS A 124 -5.68 -14.36 -7.95
C LYS A 124 -5.88 -12.88 -7.63
N CYS A 125 -4.83 -12.06 -7.71
CA CYS A 125 -4.88 -10.65 -7.39
C CYS A 125 -5.55 -9.84 -8.51
N GLY A 126 -6.22 -8.76 -8.12
CA GLY A 126 -6.71 -7.77 -9.07
C GLY A 126 -5.61 -6.82 -9.53
N SER A 127 -6.01 -5.84 -10.35
CA SER A 127 -5.13 -4.75 -10.77
C SER A 127 -5.75 -3.41 -10.40
N PHE A 128 -4.92 -2.49 -9.92
CA PHE A 128 -5.29 -1.11 -9.64
C PHE A 128 -4.52 -0.15 -10.55
N GLN A 129 -5.14 0.98 -10.91
CA GLN A 129 -4.52 2.05 -11.71
C GLN A 129 -4.18 1.77 -13.18
N ARG A 130 -4.67 0.67 -13.77
CA ARG A 130 -4.41 0.33 -15.19
C ARG A 130 -4.67 1.47 -16.18
N ASP A 131 -5.77 2.20 -16.01
CA ASP A 131 -6.16 3.30 -16.93
C ASP A 131 -5.79 4.70 -16.41
N PHE A 132 -4.94 4.79 -15.38
CA PHE A 132 -4.60 6.07 -14.77
C PHE A 132 -3.43 6.72 -15.52
N ARG A 133 -3.30 8.04 -15.38
CA ARG A 133 -2.19 8.81 -15.94
C ARG A 133 -1.42 9.54 -14.84
N ASN A 134 -0.13 9.70 -15.06
CA ASN A 134 0.73 10.56 -14.25
C ASN A 134 0.47 12.04 -14.56
N SER A 135 1.03 12.94 -13.75
CA SER A 135 0.88 14.39 -13.95
C SER A 135 1.43 14.90 -15.29
N ASN A 136 2.35 14.17 -15.90
CA ASN A 136 2.90 14.41 -17.23
C ASN A 136 2.10 13.73 -18.37
N GLY A 137 0.95 13.12 -18.07
CA GLY A 137 0.06 12.49 -19.05
C GLY A 137 0.45 11.07 -19.48
N THR A 138 1.62 10.56 -19.07
CA THR A 138 2.01 9.18 -19.39
C THR A 138 1.13 8.19 -18.63
N PRO A 139 0.89 6.99 -19.18
CA PRO A 139 0.23 5.91 -18.44
C PRO A 139 0.93 5.66 -17.11
N ARG A 140 0.13 5.46 -16.06
CA ARG A 140 0.63 5.05 -14.75
C ARG A 140 0.72 3.53 -14.75
N ARG A 141 1.81 2.99 -14.19
CA ARG A 141 1.93 1.54 -14.08
C ARG A 141 0.87 1.00 -13.13
N GLU A 142 0.30 -0.14 -13.49
CA GLU A 142 -0.66 -0.82 -12.66
C GLU A 142 0.01 -1.42 -11.42
N LYS A 143 -0.78 -1.54 -10.36
CA LYS A 143 -0.37 -2.11 -9.09
C LYS A 143 -1.16 -3.37 -8.82
N VAL A 144 -0.54 -4.29 -8.09
CA VAL A 144 -1.24 -5.48 -7.61
C VAL A 144 -2.28 -5.04 -6.57
N LEU A 145 -3.50 -5.56 -6.71
CA LEU A 145 -4.60 -5.36 -5.79
C LEU A 145 -4.86 -6.69 -5.07
N LEU A 146 -4.29 -6.83 -3.89
CA LEU A 146 -4.43 -8.00 -3.02
C LEU A 146 -5.79 -7.95 -2.33
N ASP A 147 -6.44 -9.10 -2.17
CA ASP A 147 -7.76 -9.21 -1.54
C ASP A 147 -7.63 -10.10 -0.30
N LEU A 148 -7.70 -9.50 0.89
CA LEU A 148 -7.44 -10.21 2.14
C LEU A 148 -8.45 -11.34 2.41
N GLU A 149 -9.66 -11.24 1.89
CA GLU A 149 -10.69 -12.28 2.05
C GLU A 149 -10.40 -13.55 1.23
N LYS A 150 -9.41 -13.49 0.34
CA LYS A 150 -8.99 -14.61 -0.51
C LYS A 150 -7.65 -15.20 -0.09
N LEU A 151 -7.15 -14.79 1.07
CA LEU A 151 -5.92 -15.31 1.67
C LEU A 151 -6.32 -16.17 2.87
N ASP A 152 -6.03 -17.45 2.80
CA ASP A 152 -6.30 -18.40 3.88
C ASP A 152 -4.98 -18.99 4.41
N GLU A 153 -4.14 -19.57 3.55
CA GLU A 153 -2.89 -20.27 3.93
C GLU A 153 -1.63 -19.41 3.73
N GLU A 154 -1.78 -18.25 3.11
CA GLU A 154 -0.67 -17.39 2.66
C GLU A 154 -0.12 -16.46 3.76
N ILE A 155 -0.84 -16.34 4.88
CA ILE A 155 -0.38 -15.64 6.08
C ILE A 155 0.55 -16.58 6.85
N VAL A 156 1.86 -16.41 6.66
CA VAL A 156 2.85 -17.29 7.27
C VAL A 156 3.09 -16.99 8.74
N PHE A 157 2.80 -15.76 9.18
CA PHE A 157 2.97 -15.33 10.56
C PHE A 157 2.18 -14.05 10.83
N PHE A 158 1.73 -13.85 12.07
CA PHE A 158 1.18 -12.58 12.51
C PHE A 158 1.51 -12.28 13.97
N LEU A 159 1.56 -10.99 14.29
CA LEU A 159 1.65 -10.45 15.65
C LEU A 159 0.33 -9.74 15.96
N ASP A 160 -0.35 -10.16 17.03
CA ASP A 160 -1.57 -9.52 17.51
C ASP A 160 -1.25 -8.67 18.76
N PHE A 161 -1.63 -7.40 18.71
CA PHE A 161 -1.39 -6.42 19.77
C PHE A 161 -2.63 -6.18 20.65
N ASN A 162 -3.75 -6.85 20.38
CA ASN A 162 -4.95 -6.78 21.21
C ASN A 162 -4.97 -7.82 22.35
N LEU A 163 -4.04 -8.78 22.36
CA LEU A 163 -3.93 -9.84 23.38
C LEU A 163 -3.13 -9.41 24.63
N SER A 164 -2.97 -8.10 24.87
CA SER A 164 -2.29 -7.54 26.04
C SER A 164 -3.23 -7.32 27.22
#